data_AF-A0A4R1MSH5-F1
#
_entry.id   AF-A0A4R1MSH5-F1
#
_cell.length_a   1.000
_cell.length_b   1.000
_cell.length_c   1.000
_cell.angle_alpha   90.00
_cell.angle_beta   90.00
_cell.angle_gamma   90.00
#
_symmetry.space_group_name_H-M   'P 1'
#
loop_
_entity.id
_entity.type
_entity.pdbx_description
1 polymer ?
#
loop_
_entity_poly.entity_id
_entity_poly.type
_entity_poly.pdbx_seq_one_letter_code
_entity_poly.pdbx_strand_id
1 'polypeptide(L)'
;MRDDSNPLVDDMNMKLATKTLLSALLLIGSASAMAAPHLTPQQCNDYPFTPLKGEVTHKQLMRELGELEAVGYQPTADDDDYPRDLQHAENKLQAEYRADCMPAAPRVSASNAQMPTSATPVQAANQPAG
;
A
#
# COMPACT_ATOMS: atom_id res chain seq x y z
N MET A 1 -53.76 -40.50 23.32
CA MET A 1 -53.11 -40.10 22.06
C MET A 1 -51.67 -40.55 22.12
N ARG A 2 -51.21 -41.25 21.08
CA ARG A 2 -49.78 -41.55 20.86
C ARG A 2 -49.17 -40.33 20.18
N ASP A 3 -48.15 -39.75 20.77
CA ASP A 3 -47.25 -38.83 20.06
C ASP A 3 -45.98 -39.63 19.72
N ASP A 4 -46.04 -40.26 18.55
CA ASP A 4 -44.92 -40.86 17.84
C ASP A 4 -43.96 -39.73 17.38
N SER A 5 -43.08 -39.28 18.28
CA SER A 5 -41.97 -38.40 17.91
C SER A 5 -40.90 -39.23 17.20
N ASN A 6 -40.75 -38.97 15.89
CA ASN A 6 -39.81 -39.62 14.98
C ASN A 6 -38.34 -39.22 15.30
N PRO A 7 -37.48 -40.12 15.83
CA PRO A 7 -36.12 -39.79 16.26
C PRO A 7 -35.11 -39.60 15.11
N LEU A 8 -35.58 -39.58 13.86
CA LEU A 8 -34.73 -39.57 12.66
C LEU A 8 -34.35 -38.15 12.18
N VAL A 9 -34.95 -37.10 12.76
CA VAL A 9 -34.67 -35.70 12.37
C VAL A 9 -33.55 -35.04 13.19
N ASP A 10 -33.23 -35.57 14.38
CA ASP A 10 -32.21 -34.98 15.27
C ASP A 10 -30.76 -35.32 14.89
N ASP A 11 -30.49 -36.51 14.33
CA ASP A 11 -29.11 -36.91 13.93
C ASP A 11 -28.59 -36.11 12.72
N MET A 12 -29.50 -35.68 11.85
CA MET A 12 -29.14 -34.95 10.63
C MET A 12 -28.82 -33.47 10.91
N ASN A 13 -29.40 -32.87 11.95
CA ASN A 13 -29.17 -31.47 12.30
C ASN A 13 -27.87 -31.26 13.11
N MET A 14 -27.48 -32.23 13.95
CA MET A 14 -26.22 -32.19 14.71
C MET A 14 -24.98 -32.33 13.80
N LYS A 15 -25.04 -33.22 12.80
CA LYS A 15 -23.96 -33.42 11.82
C LYS A 15 -23.84 -32.26 10.84
N LEU A 16 -24.94 -31.59 10.51
CA LEU A 16 -24.92 -30.43 9.62
C LEU A 16 -24.35 -29.20 10.33
N ALA A 17 -24.72 -28.97 11.60
CA ALA A 17 -24.19 -27.89 12.44
C ALA A 17 -22.69 -28.06 12.75
N THR A 18 -22.24 -29.28 13.02
CA THR A 18 -20.81 -29.56 13.30
C THR A 18 -19.93 -29.34 12.05
N LYS A 19 -20.43 -29.72 10.86
CA LYS A 19 -19.71 -29.53 9.58
C LYS A 19 -19.69 -28.08 9.13
N THR A 20 -20.73 -27.29 9.44
CA THR A 20 -20.75 -25.84 9.16
C THR A 20 -19.86 -25.04 10.11
N LEU A 21 -19.80 -25.40 11.39
CA LEU A 21 -18.89 -24.74 12.35
C LEU A 21 -17.41 -24.96 12.00
N LEU A 22 -17.02 -26.16 11.55
CA LEU A 22 -15.64 -26.43 11.11
C LEU A 22 -15.29 -25.69 9.80
N SER A 23 -16.26 -25.49 8.91
CA SER A 23 -16.04 -24.81 7.63
C SER A 23 -15.93 -23.28 7.77
N ALA A 24 -16.53 -22.69 8.80
CA ALA A 24 -16.48 -21.24 9.04
C ALA A 24 -15.12 -20.78 9.62
N LEU A 25 -14.38 -21.65 10.30
CA LEU A 25 -13.06 -21.33 10.86
C LEU A 25 -11.93 -21.32 9.81
N LEU A 26 -12.10 -21.97 8.66
CA LEU A 26 -11.06 -22.11 7.63
C LEU A 26 -11.03 -20.96 6.60
N LEU A 27 -11.92 -19.97 6.70
CA LEU A 27 -12.01 -18.84 5.77
C LEU A 27 -11.30 -17.56 6.28
N ILE A 28 -10.64 -17.62 7.43
CA ILE A 28 -9.88 -16.49 7.99
C ILE A 28 -8.44 -16.59 7.51
N GLY A 29 -8.17 -16.16 6.28
CA GLY A 29 -6.79 -16.10 5.79
C GLY A 29 -6.63 -16.05 4.29
N SER A 30 -7.38 -15.19 3.60
CA SER A 30 -7.13 -14.96 2.17
C SER A 30 -7.26 -13.47 1.85
N ALA A 31 -6.32 -12.70 2.39
CA ALA A 31 -5.97 -11.40 1.81
C ALA A 31 -4.67 -11.57 1.01
N SER A 32 -4.72 -12.40 -0.03
CA SER A 32 -3.67 -12.35 -1.07
C SER A 32 -4.08 -11.25 -2.04
N ALA A 33 -3.92 -9.99 -1.62
CA ALA A 33 -3.84 -8.90 -2.57
C ALA A 33 -2.51 -9.08 -3.31
N MET A 34 -2.54 -9.87 -4.39
CA MET A 34 -1.53 -9.78 -5.44
C MET A 34 -1.78 -8.47 -6.18
N ALA A 35 -1.60 -7.36 -5.47
CA ALA A 35 -1.39 -6.07 -6.08
C ALA A 35 0.04 -6.06 -6.65
N ALA A 36 0.39 -5.02 -7.40
CA ALA A 36 1.67 -4.83 -8.09
C ALA A 36 2.90 -5.20 -7.22
N PRO A 37 4.10 -5.35 -7.80
CA PRO A 37 5.32 -5.52 -7.01
C PRO A 37 5.51 -4.31 -6.07
N HIS A 38 4.99 -4.44 -4.85
CA HIS A 38 5.08 -3.45 -3.79
C HIS A 38 6.36 -3.67 -3.00
N LEU A 39 6.94 -2.59 -2.52
CA LEU A 39 8.12 -2.64 -1.66
C LEU A 39 7.73 -3.10 -0.27
N THR A 40 8.52 -4.04 0.27
CA THR A 40 8.37 -4.42 1.68
C THR A 40 8.86 -3.29 2.60
N PRO A 41 8.38 -3.22 3.86
CA PRO A 41 8.86 -2.22 4.82
C PRO A 41 10.38 -2.26 5.05
N GLN A 42 11.00 -3.43 4.88
CA GLN A 42 12.45 -3.56 4.96
C GLN A 42 13.12 -2.89 3.75
N GLN A 43 12.64 -3.16 2.53
CA GLN A 43 13.18 -2.58 1.30
C GLN A 43 13.07 -1.06 1.28
N CYS A 44 12.03 -0.49 1.89
CA CYS A 44 11.90 0.96 2.07
C CYS A 44 13.09 1.63 2.79
N ASN A 45 13.85 0.88 3.60
CA ASN A 45 14.97 1.39 4.39
C ASN A 45 16.32 0.86 3.90
N ASP A 46 16.34 0.18 2.76
CA ASP A 46 17.54 -0.38 2.16
C ASP A 46 18.01 0.49 0.96
N TYR A 47 19.19 0.18 0.44
CA TYR A 47 19.70 0.76 -0.82
C TYR A 47 18.78 0.37 -2.01
N PRO A 48 18.49 1.25 -2.98
CA PRO A 48 19.08 2.57 -3.19
C PRO A 48 18.41 3.73 -2.45
N PHE A 49 17.27 3.52 -1.80
CA PHE A 49 16.50 4.60 -1.18
C PHE A 49 17.16 5.20 0.06
N THR A 50 17.86 4.36 0.83
CA THR A 50 18.68 4.80 1.95
C THR A 50 20.16 4.71 1.59
N PRO A 51 20.91 5.84 1.64
CA PRO A 51 22.33 5.84 1.35
C PRO A 51 23.11 4.90 2.28
N LEU A 52 24.02 4.13 1.71
CA LEU A 52 24.90 3.26 2.47
C LEU A 52 26.04 4.08 3.12
N LYS A 53 26.53 3.62 4.27
CA LYS A 53 27.72 4.18 4.93
C LYS A 53 29.05 3.61 4.40
N GLY A 54 28.99 2.77 3.37
CA GLY A 54 30.12 2.05 2.79
C GLY A 54 29.79 1.55 1.39
N GLU A 55 30.61 0.66 0.85
CA GLU A 55 30.44 0.12 -0.51
C GLU A 55 29.20 -0.75 -0.64
N VAL A 56 28.63 -0.78 -1.85
CA VAL A 56 27.52 -1.66 -2.21
C VAL A 56 28.01 -3.10 -2.19
N THR A 57 27.38 -3.94 -1.37
CA THR A 57 27.64 -5.38 -1.35
C THR A 57 26.92 -6.06 -2.52
N HIS A 58 27.45 -7.18 -3.00
CA HIS A 58 26.80 -7.99 -4.05
C HIS A 58 25.35 -8.35 -3.70
N LYS A 59 25.05 -8.64 -2.42
CA LYS A 59 23.68 -8.92 -1.96
C LYS A 59 22.76 -7.72 -2.12
N GLN A 60 23.24 -6.50 -1.83
CA GLN A 60 22.45 -5.28 -1.99
C GLN A 60 22.19 -4.97 -3.46
N LEU A 61 23.21 -5.16 -4.31
CA LEU A 61 23.08 -5.00 -5.76
C LEU A 61 22.06 -5.98 -6.36
N MET A 62 22.15 -7.26 -6.01
CA MET A 62 21.19 -8.27 -6.52
C MET A 62 19.76 -8.00 -6.05
N ARG A 63 19.59 -7.42 -4.86
CA ARG A 63 18.27 -7.01 -4.38
C ARG A 63 17.72 -5.84 -5.18
N GLU A 64 18.51 -4.80 -5.40
CA GLU A 64 18.13 -3.68 -6.27
C GLU A 64 17.78 -4.18 -7.68
N LEU A 65 18.58 -5.09 -8.25
CA LEU A 65 18.29 -5.68 -9.55
C LEU A 65 16.94 -6.40 -9.56
N GLY A 66 16.64 -7.19 -8.52
CA GLY A 66 15.34 -7.85 -8.39
C GLY A 66 14.17 -6.87 -8.26
N GLU A 67 14.37 -5.73 -7.60
CA GLU A 67 13.40 -4.64 -7.50
C GLU A 67 13.16 -3.98 -8.87
N LEU A 68 14.23 -3.75 -9.65
CA LEU A 68 14.15 -3.23 -11.01
C LEU A 68 13.47 -4.22 -11.98
N GLU A 69 13.80 -5.51 -11.88
CA GLU A 69 13.18 -6.57 -12.68
C GLU A 69 11.70 -6.70 -12.39
N ALA A 70 11.30 -6.54 -11.13
CA ALA A 70 9.90 -6.56 -10.72
C ALA A 70 9.09 -5.43 -11.39
N VAL A 71 9.68 -4.24 -11.58
CA VAL A 71 9.04 -3.11 -12.31
C VAL A 71 9.24 -3.16 -13.83
N GLY A 72 9.88 -4.22 -14.33
CA GLY A 72 9.95 -4.59 -15.75
C GLY A 72 11.30 -4.41 -16.42
N TYR A 73 12.38 -4.10 -15.68
CA TYR A 73 13.73 -4.12 -16.23
C TYR A 73 14.13 -5.53 -16.66
N GLN A 74 14.78 -5.68 -17.82
CA GLN A 74 15.26 -6.96 -18.31
C GLN A 74 16.72 -6.79 -18.74
N PRO A 75 17.68 -7.16 -17.89
CA PRO A 75 19.10 -7.04 -18.23
C PRO A 75 19.44 -8.02 -19.36
N THR A 76 19.97 -7.51 -20.47
CA THR A 76 20.50 -8.34 -21.57
C THR A 76 21.90 -7.85 -21.96
N ALA A 77 22.72 -8.74 -22.54
CA ALA A 77 24.11 -8.41 -22.85
C ALA A 77 24.25 -7.46 -24.05
N ASP A 78 23.33 -7.57 -25.02
CA ASP A 78 23.26 -6.74 -26.22
C ASP A 78 21.99 -5.89 -26.17
N ASP A 79 22.03 -4.85 -25.33
CA ASP A 79 20.91 -3.92 -25.11
C ASP A 79 21.19 -2.58 -25.81
N ASP A 80 20.62 -2.40 -27.00
CA ASP A 80 20.69 -1.14 -27.77
C ASP A 80 20.03 0.03 -27.04
N ASP A 81 19.15 -0.27 -26.08
CA ASP A 81 18.36 0.72 -25.35
C ASP A 81 18.97 1.07 -24.00
N TYR A 82 20.09 0.45 -23.61
CA TYR A 82 20.84 0.87 -22.43
C TYR A 82 21.43 2.29 -22.61
N PRO A 83 21.31 3.20 -21.62
CA PRO A 83 20.76 3.01 -20.27
C PRO A 83 19.28 3.43 -20.11
N ARG A 84 18.57 3.70 -21.21
CA ARG A 84 17.21 4.25 -21.19
C ARG A 84 16.23 3.34 -20.45
N ASP A 85 16.30 2.03 -20.69
CA ASP A 85 15.40 1.07 -20.07
C ASP A 85 15.66 0.90 -18.57
N LEU A 86 16.93 0.98 -18.15
CA LEU A 86 17.31 1.06 -16.74
C LEU A 86 16.72 2.30 -16.07
N GLN A 87 16.90 3.48 -16.66
CA GLN A 87 16.36 4.74 -16.12
C GLN A 87 14.82 4.71 -16.03
N HIS A 88 14.16 4.10 -17.01
CA HIS A 88 12.71 3.95 -16.98
C HIS A 88 12.26 3.04 -15.83
N ALA A 89 12.97 1.93 -15.58
CA ALA A 89 12.72 1.05 -14.45
C ALA A 89 12.99 1.75 -13.10
N GLU A 90 14.10 2.47 -12.95
CA GLU A 90 14.41 3.26 -11.75
C GLU A 90 13.31 4.28 -11.44
N ASN A 91 12.80 4.98 -12.46
CA ASN A 91 11.69 5.93 -12.28
C ASN A 91 10.40 5.25 -11.80
N LYS A 92 10.08 4.06 -12.32
CA LYS A 92 8.94 3.28 -11.84
C LYS A 92 9.15 2.82 -10.40
N LEU A 93 10.32 2.28 -10.10
CA LEU A 93 10.70 1.83 -8.75
C LEU A 93 10.62 2.99 -7.74
N GLN A 94 11.05 4.20 -8.12
CA GLN A 94 10.91 5.40 -7.30
C GLN A 94 9.44 5.83 -7.11
N ALA A 95 8.56 5.53 -8.07
CA ALA A 95 7.13 5.75 -7.91
C ALA A 95 6.52 4.78 -6.90
N GLU A 96 6.89 3.49 -6.95
CA GLU A 96 6.49 2.49 -5.95
C GLU A 96 6.99 2.87 -4.56
N TYR A 97 8.26 3.32 -4.44
CA TYR A 97 8.79 3.83 -3.17
C TYR A 97 7.96 4.96 -2.58
N ARG A 98 7.53 5.93 -3.40
CA ARG A 98 6.68 7.02 -2.92
C ARG A 98 5.29 6.54 -2.51
N ALA A 99 4.76 5.48 -3.13
CA ALA A 99 3.46 4.92 -2.80
C ALA A 99 3.51 4.10 -1.50
N ASP A 100 4.55 3.29 -1.33
CA ASP A 100 4.61 2.27 -0.27
C ASP A 100 5.34 2.76 0.99
N CYS A 101 6.36 3.61 0.82
CA CYS A 101 7.32 3.94 1.88
C CYS A 101 7.14 5.35 2.44
N MET A 102 6.56 6.28 1.68
CA MET A 102 6.33 7.65 2.16
C MET A 102 4.99 7.76 2.89
N PRO A 103 4.94 8.45 4.05
CA PRO A 103 3.69 8.70 4.73
C PRO A 103 2.78 9.55 3.83
N ALA A 104 1.51 9.12 3.68
CA ALA A 104 0.51 9.93 3.02
C ALA A 104 0.42 11.30 3.72
N ALA A 105 0.56 12.38 2.94
CA ALA A 105 0.45 13.72 3.48
C ALA A 105 -0.87 13.85 4.27
N PRO A 106 -0.86 14.47 5.47
CA PRO A 106 -2.10 14.70 6.20
C PRO A 106 -3.03 15.50 5.32
N ARG A 107 -4.15 14.88 4.94
CA ARG A 107 -5.26 15.57 4.29
C ARG A 107 -5.80 16.55 5.32
N VAL A 108 -5.34 17.80 5.31
CA VAL A 108 -6.01 18.86 6.06
C VAL A 108 -7.35 19.04 5.37
N SER A 109 -8.38 18.34 5.86
CA SER A 109 -9.76 18.58 5.46
C SER A 109 -10.02 20.06 5.70
N ALA A 110 -10.15 20.84 4.62
CA ALA A 110 -10.64 22.20 4.66
C ALA A 110 -12.15 22.20 4.98
N SER A 111 -12.53 21.59 6.11
CA SER A 111 -13.81 21.78 6.76
C SER A 111 -13.57 22.75 7.89
N ASN A 112 -13.47 24.04 7.52
CA ASN A 112 -13.85 25.23 8.31
C ASN A 112 -13.32 26.49 7.62
N ALA A 113 -13.69 26.68 6.36
CA ALA A 113 -13.88 28.02 5.82
C ALA A 113 -15.34 28.42 6.08
N GLN A 114 -15.68 28.73 7.33
CA GLN A 114 -16.92 29.44 7.66
C GLN A 114 -16.59 30.54 8.67
N MET A 115 -16.91 31.75 8.25
CA MET A 115 -16.46 33.07 8.72
C MET A 115 -16.69 33.38 10.21
N PRO A 116 -15.83 34.22 10.83
CA PRO A 116 -16.31 35.17 11.82
C PRO A 116 -16.87 36.41 11.10
N THR A 117 -18.19 36.45 10.93
CA THR A 117 -18.90 37.70 10.63
C THR A 117 -19.07 38.49 11.92
N SER A 118 -18.25 39.51 12.12
CA SER A 118 -18.64 40.70 12.89
C SER A 118 -18.11 41.93 12.16
N ALA A 119 -19.05 42.61 11.51
CA ALA A 119 -18.85 43.88 10.86
C ALA A 119 -18.54 44.97 11.90
N THR A 120 -17.50 45.76 11.65
CA THR A 120 -17.51 47.21 11.94
C THR A 120 -16.54 47.88 10.96
N PRO A 121 -17.00 48.76 10.05
CA PRO A 121 -16.10 49.52 9.20
C PRO A 121 -15.67 50.78 9.96
N VAL A 122 -14.37 50.97 10.18
CA VAL A 122 -13.82 52.30 10.46
C VAL A 122 -12.64 52.53 9.53
N GLN A 123 -12.91 53.33 8.51
CA GLN A 123 -11.95 53.93 7.60
C GLN A 123 -11.01 54.85 8.39
N ALA A 124 -9.70 54.69 8.28
CA ALA A 124 -8.74 55.75 8.60
C ALA A 124 -7.51 55.60 7.70
N ALA A 125 -7.24 56.67 6.96
CA ALA A 125 -6.26 56.79 5.90
C ALA A 125 -4.81 56.63 6.36
N ASN A 126 -3.94 56.09 5.50
CA ASN A 126 -2.62 56.67 5.25
C ASN A 126 -1.92 56.04 4.03
N GLN A 127 -1.84 56.82 2.95
CA GLN A 127 -0.80 56.69 1.93
C GLN A 127 0.53 57.19 2.52
N PRO A 128 1.66 56.68 2.02
CA PRO A 128 2.73 57.60 1.69
C PRO A 128 3.27 57.37 0.27
N ALA A 129 3.51 58.50 -0.39
CA ALA A 129 4.27 58.61 -1.61
C ALA A 129 5.77 58.37 -1.36
N GLY A 130 6.42 57.83 -2.38
CA GLY A 130 7.88 57.70 -2.52
C GLY A 130 8.18 57.17 -3.90
#